data_AF-A0A317H0R8-F1
#
_entry.id   AF-A0A317H0R8-F1
#
_cell.length_a   1.000
_cell.length_b   1.000
_cell.length_c   1.000
_cell.angle_alpha   90.00
_cell.angle_beta   90.00
_cell.angle_gamma   90.00
#
_symmetry.space_group_name_H-M   'P 1'
#
loop_
_entity.id
_entity.type
_entity.pdbx_description
1 polymer ?
#
loop_
_entity_poly.entity_id
_entity_poly.type
_entity_poly.pdbx_seq_one_letter_code
_entity_poly.pdbx_strand_id
1 'polypeptide(L)'
;MSALFGALGSLAESYGLAQQRVQQNALEQIRQRLEEARQKTEERYADIAQERLAQEKSETGFRQQTFQEQKREFDLRQKQYENTRIDMGLPMWTTPDGRRWKRFYFPYTGKTEDVSVPGTGGMNREAFDRWLTSLPKEIQPQIKSFAETEVVRQHGDWDAAWDKIYPEGLKEADALTKATKKTATIKPETKAALAILQASLFGGQGQPGLKDTLGVLDDAAGRHMMQLAGVGQTPTGAGSGALAQLYHITVGVGQSALHARLSPEQQAYAMQFNRAISAIQGLRPILGNFRSTEATIQRLIAELPDPQNTSSRNEGLQKLALVEREIRTALASAGLDPQGNPITPTGETPATSVTPAAPSATSTPAPPPMSFDDFLNQKFGPAPGARQ
;
A
#
# COMPACT_ATOMS: atom_id res chain seq x y z
N MET A 1 -6.20 -79.85 -57.07
CA MET A 1 -5.28 -78.96 -56.34
C MET A 1 -5.52 -77.49 -56.68
N SER A 2 -5.64 -77.07 -57.95
CA SER A 2 -5.86 -75.65 -58.31
C SER A 2 -7.19 -75.03 -57.85
N ALA A 3 -8.28 -75.80 -57.72
CA ALA A 3 -9.56 -75.27 -57.24
C ALA A 3 -9.56 -74.91 -55.73
N LEU A 4 -8.68 -75.53 -54.95
CA LEU A 4 -8.59 -75.33 -53.50
C LEU A 4 -7.82 -74.07 -53.13
N PHE A 5 -6.85 -73.67 -53.97
CA PHE A 5 -6.11 -72.41 -53.82
C PHE A 5 -6.95 -71.18 -54.19
N GLY A 6 -7.85 -71.30 -55.18
CA GLY A 6 -8.77 -70.21 -55.54
C GLY A 6 -9.78 -69.88 -54.43
N ALA A 7 -10.27 -70.89 -53.71
CA ALA A 7 -11.21 -70.70 -52.60
C ALA A 7 -10.56 -70.07 -51.35
N LEU A 8 -9.27 -70.33 -51.12
CA LEU A 8 -8.53 -69.73 -50.00
C LEU A 8 -8.15 -68.26 -50.27
N GLY A 9 -7.90 -67.89 -51.53
CA GLY A 9 -7.64 -66.51 -51.93
C GLY A 9 -8.82 -65.58 -51.72
N SER A 10 -10.04 -66.00 -52.11
CA SER A 10 -11.24 -65.17 -51.94
C SER A 10 -11.66 -65.01 -50.47
N LEU A 11 -11.32 -65.98 -49.62
CA LEU A 11 -11.59 -65.91 -48.18
C LEU A 11 -10.64 -64.92 -47.48
N ALA A 12 -9.38 -64.83 -47.90
CA ALA A 12 -8.43 -63.85 -47.38
C ALA A 12 -8.79 -62.41 -47.80
N GLU A 13 -9.20 -62.20 -49.05
CA GLU A 13 -9.63 -60.88 -49.54
C GLU A 13 -10.94 -60.41 -48.88
N SER A 14 -11.89 -61.32 -48.67
CA SER A 14 -13.13 -60.98 -47.97
C SER A 14 -12.90 -60.65 -46.49
N TYR A 15 -11.93 -61.29 -45.83
CA TYR A 15 -11.56 -60.97 -44.45
C TYR A 15 -10.90 -59.60 -44.31
N GLY A 16 -9.99 -59.25 -45.25
CA GLY A 16 -9.35 -57.94 -45.28
C GLY A 16 -10.34 -56.79 -45.49
N LEU A 17 -11.29 -56.96 -46.41
CA LEU A 17 -12.37 -55.98 -46.64
C LEU A 17 -13.31 -55.84 -45.45
N ALA A 18 -13.64 -56.94 -44.76
CA ALA A 18 -14.45 -56.89 -43.55
C ALA A 18 -13.74 -56.13 -42.43
N GLN A 19 -12.44 -56.37 -42.23
CA GLN A 19 -11.64 -55.68 -41.22
C GLN A 19 -11.50 -54.18 -41.52
N GLN A 20 -11.32 -53.81 -42.79
CA GLN A 20 -11.26 -52.42 -43.21
C GLN A 20 -12.56 -51.66 -42.96
N ARG A 21 -13.73 -52.29 -43.20
CA ARG A 21 -15.05 -51.70 -42.91
C ARG A 21 -15.27 -51.50 -41.40
N VAL A 22 -14.84 -52.46 -40.58
CA VAL A 22 -14.92 -52.33 -39.12
C VAL A 22 -14.07 -51.17 -38.62
N GLN A 23 -12.86 -51.00 -39.16
CA GLN A 23 -11.98 -49.88 -38.81
C GLN A 23 -12.56 -48.52 -39.25
N GLN A 24 -13.16 -48.44 -40.44
CA GLN A 24 -13.79 -47.22 -40.92
C GLN A 24 -15.00 -46.83 -40.07
N ASN A 25 -15.88 -47.78 -39.74
CA ASN A 25 -17.03 -47.52 -38.87
C ASN A 25 -16.60 -47.10 -37.46
N ALA A 26 -15.53 -47.69 -36.91
CA ALA A 26 -14.99 -47.28 -35.61
C ALA A 26 -14.44 -45.84 -35.63
N LEU A 27 -13.77 -45.45 -36.72
CA LEU A 27 -13.26 -44.09 -36.92
C LEU A 27 -14.38 -43.04 -37.02
N GLU A 28 -15.47 -43.36 -37.71
CA GLU A 28 -16.64 -42.49 -37.81
C GLU A 28 -17.32 -42.30 -36.44
N GLN A 29 -17.50 -43.38 -35.67
CA GLN A 29 -18.05 -43.29 -34.32
C GLN A 29 -17.18 -42.44 -33.38
N ILE A 30 -15.85 -42.53 -33.51
CA ILE A 30 -14.93 -41.70 -32.72
C ILE A 30 -15.06 -40.23 -33.10
N ARG A 31 -15.14 -39.91 -34.40
CA ARG A 31 -15.34 -38.52 -34.86
C ARG A 31 -16.65 -37.93 -34.35
N GLN A 32 -17.74 -38.69 -34.46
CA GLN A 32 -19.05 -38.25 -34.02
C GLN A 32 -19.09 -37.97 -32.50
N ARG A 33 -18.49 -38.85 -31.69
CA ARG A 33 -18.37 -38.61 -30.24
C ARG A 33 -17.50 -37.41 -29.89
N LEU A 34 -16.48 -37.12 -30.70
CA LEU A 34 -15.62 -35.96 -30.49
C LEU A 34 -16.35 -34.65 -30.79
N GLU A 35 -17.18 -34.62 -31.84
CA GLU A 35 -18.02 -33.48 -32.18
C GLU A 35 -19.11 -33.23 -31.14
N GLU A 36 -19.79 -34.28 -30.67
CA GLU A 36 -20.77 -34.17 -29.57
C GLU A 36 -20.13 -33.65 -28.28
N ALA A 37 -18.94 -34.16 -27.91
CA ALA A 37 -18.21 -33.68 -26.74
C ALA A 37 -17.83 -32.20 -26.87
N ARG A 38 -17.39 -31.79 -28.07
CA ARG A 38 -17.04 -30.39 -28.36
C ARG A 38 -18.26 -29.47 -28.23
N GLN A 39 -19.38 -29.82 -28.86
CA GLN A 39 -20.62 -29.04 -28.76
C GLN A 39 -21.07 -28.92 -27.30
N LYS A 40 -21.06 -30.02 -26.55
CA LYS A 40 -21.43 -30.02 -25.13
C LYS A 40 -20.51 -29.13 -24.28
N THR A 41 -19.22 -29.05 -24.62
CA THR A 41 -18.32 -28.10 -23.95
C THR A 41 -18.62 -26.66 -24.32
N GLU A 42 -18.89 -26.36 -25.60
CA GLU A 42 -19.21 -25.02 -26.08
C GLU A 42 -20.52 -24.49 -25.45
N GLU A 43 -21.56 -25.32 -25.35
CA GLU A 43 -22.81 -25.00 -24.64
C GLU A 43 -22.56 -24.68 -23.16
N ARG A 44 -21.78 -25.52 -22.48
CA ARG A 44 -21.46 -25.31 -21.06
C ARG A 44 -20.66 -24.02 -20.82
N TYR A 45 -19.81 -23.62 -21.76
CA TYR A 45 -19.10 -22.34 -21.69
C TYR A 45 -20.04 -21.15 -21.90
N ALA A 46 -21.03 -21.27 -22.79
CA ALA A 46 -22.03 -20.24 -23.01
C ALA A 46 -22.92 -20.02 -21.77
N ASP A 47 -23.36 -21.10 -21.12
CA ASP A 47 -24.16 -21.03 -19.89
C ASP A 47 -23.38 -20.34 -18.74
N ILE A 48 -22.13 -20.75 -18.52
CA ILE A 48 -21.27 -20.14 -17.49
C ILE A 48 -21.01 -18.66 -17.79
N ALA A 49 -20.82 -18.29 -19.07
CA ALA A 49 -20.64 -16.90 -19.46
C ALA A 49 -21.89 -16.06 -19.20
N GLN A 50 -23.09 -16.58 -19.50
CA GLN A 50 -24.34 -15.89 -19.21
C GLN A 50 -24.60 -15.75 -17.71
N GLU A 51 -24.34 -16.79 -16.92
CA GLU A 51 -24.50 -16.76 -15.46
C GLU A 51 -23.59 -15.70 -14.81
N ARG A 52 -22.33 -15.62 -15.26
CA ARG A 52 -21.39 -14.58 -14.79
C ARG A 52 -21.82 -13.18 -15.18
N LEU A 53 -22.33 -12.99 -16.40
CA LEU A 53 -22.78 -11.69 -16.88
C LEU A 53 -24.06 -11.23 -16.15
N ALA A 54 -24.90 -12.16 -15.71
CA ALA A 54 -26.04 -11.89 -14.85
C ALA A 54 -25.61 -11.52 -13.41
N GLN A 55 -24.64 -12.24 -12.82
CA GLN A 55 -24.07 -11.91 -11.51
C GLN A 55 -23.38 -10.54 -11.51
N GLU A 56 -22.64 -10.20 -12.56
CA GLU A 56 -21.93 -8.93 -12.64
C GLU A 56 -22.91 -7.73 -12.70
N LYS A 57 -24.02 -7.88 -13.44
CA LYS A 57 -25.10 -6.88 -13.50
C LYS A 57 -25.80 -6.69 -12.16
N SER A 58 -25.99 -7.75 -11.38
CA SER A 58 -26.62 -7.64 -10.06
C SER A 58 -25.66 -7.01 -9.02
N GLU A 59 -24.38 -7.35 -9.05
CA GLU A 59 -23.36 -6.74 -8.19
C GLU A 59 -23.15 -5.25 -8.48
N THR A 60 -23.11 -4.86 -9.75
CA THR A 60 -22.98 -3.44 -10.12
C THR A 60 -24.21 -2.62 -9.72
N GLY A 61 -25.41 -3.19 -9.83
CA GLY A 61 -26.64 -2.58 -9.33
C GLY A 61 -26.61 -2.37 -7.81
N PHE A 62 -26.22 -3.39 -7.05
CA PHE A 62 -26.12 -3.32 -5.59
C PHE A 62 -25.07 -2.28 -5.12
N ARG A 63 -23.92 -2.21 -5.80
CA ARG A 63 -22.86 -1.23 -5.50
C ARG A 63 -23.27 0.21 -5.80
N GLN A 64 -24.03 0.44 -6.87
CA GLN A 64 -24.56 1.79 -7.17
C GLN A 64 -25.59 2.23 -6.14
N GLN A 65 -26.47 1.33 -5.68
CA GLN A 65 -27.49 1.63 -4.69
C GLN A 65 -26.88 1.99 -3.33
N THR A 66 -25.93 1.18 -2.84
CA THR A 66 -25.19 1.48 -1.60
C THR A 66 -24.38 2.77 -1.69
N PHE A 67 -23.79 3.09 -2.84
CA PHE A 67 -23.10 4.36 -3.04
C PHE A 67 -24.05 5.57 -2.97
N GLN A 68 -25.26 5.47 -3.56
CA GLN A 68 -26.26 6.54 -3.48
C GLN A 68 -26.79 6.73 -2.06
N GLU A 69 -26.99 5.65 -1.30
CA GLU A 69 -27.39 5.71 0.11
C GLU A 69 -26.30 6.35 0.97
N GLN A 70 -25.04 5.93 0.83
CA GLN A 70 -23.91 6.52 1.55
C GLN A 70 -23.72 8.00 1.21
N LYS A 71 -23.90 8.39 -0.06
CA LYS A 71 -23.86 9.78 -0.48
C LYS A 71 -24.97 10.60 0.17
N ARG A 72 -26.20 10.06 0.22
CA ARG A 72 -27.34 10.71 0.87
C ARG A 72 -27.12 10.90 2.37
N GLU A 73 -26.57 9.90 3.06
CA GLU A 73 -26.22 10.02 4.48
C GLU A 73 -25.10 11.04 4.72
N PHE A 74 -24.09 11.08 3.83
CA PHE A 74 -23.04 12.08 3.88
C PHE A 74 -23.59 13.50 3.74
N ASP A 75 -24.46 13.73 2.75
CA ASP A 75 -25.09 15.04 2.51
C ASP A 75 -25.98 15.47 3.71
N LEU A 76 -26.68 14.53 4.35
CA LEU A 76 -27.46 14.77 5.57
C LEU A 76 -26.57 15.18 6.75
N ARG A 77 -25.45 14.49 6.98
CA ARG A 77 -24.49 14.83 8.04
C ARG A 77 -23.79 16.16 7.77
N GLN A 78 -23.47 16.44 6.50
CA GLN A 78 -22.87 17.72 6.13
C GLN A 78 -23.84 18.87 6.40
N LYS A 79 -25.13 18.74 6.06
CA LYS A 79 -26.16 19.74 6.40
C LYS A 79 -26.33 19.91 7.91
N GLN A 80 -26.29 18.82 8.69
CA GLN A 80 -26.34 18.91 10.15
C GLN A 80 -25.12 19.64 10.72
N TYR A 81 -23.94 19.40 10.15
CA TYR A 81 -22.68 20.07 10.52
C TYR A 81 -22.70 21.56 10.13
N GLU A 82 -23.21 21.90 8.95
CA GLU A 82 -23.37 23.30 8.52
C GLU A 82 -24.38 24.05 9.38
N ASN A 83 -25.49 23.40 9.77
CA ASN A 83 -26.48 23.99 10.69
C ASN A 83 -25.90 24.18 12.10
N THR A 84 -25.12 23.24 12.62
CA THR A 84 -24.42 23.43 13.91
C THR A 84 -23.33 24.48 13.82
N ARG A 85 -22.67 24.63 12.68
CA ARG A 85 -21.64 25.66 12.45
C ARG A 85 -22.21 27.08 12.41
N ILE A 86 -23.45 27.26 11.94
CA ILE A 86 -24.16 28.56 11.99
C ILE A 86 -24.47 28.94 13.46
N ASP A 87 -24.73 27.97 14.33
CA ASP A 87 -24.87 28.18 15.79
C ASP A 87 -23.52 28.38 16.52
N MET A 88 -22.37 28.05 15.90
CA MET A 88 -21.03 28.22 16.48
C MET A 88 -20.47 29.65 16.37
N GLY A 89 -21.20 30.57 15.73
CA GLY A 89 -20.97 32.01 15.88
C GLY A 89 -21.52 32.53 17.20
N LEU A 90 -21.10 31.94 18.33
CA LEU A 90 -21.71 32.21 19.63
C LEU A 90 -21.52 33.68 20.02
N PRO A 91 -22.60 34.45 20.21
CA PRO A 91 -22.52 35.85 20.56
C PRO A 91 -21.85 36.00 21.93
N MET A 92 -20.93 36.96 22.03
CA MET A 92 -20.32 37.32 23.30
C MET A 92 -21.41 37.79 24.26
N TRP A 93 -21.56 37.16 25.42
CA TRP A 93 -22.55 37.59 26.41
C TRP A 93 -21.86 38.27 27.59
N THR A 94 -22.54 39.27 28.13
CA THR A 94 -22.06 40.06 29.27
C THR A 94 -22.88 39.66 30.48
N THR A 95 -22.22 39.23 31.56
CA THR A 95 -22.90 38.95 32.83
C THR A 95 -23.28 40.27 33.52
N PRO A 96 -24.28 40.26 34.43
CA PRO A 96 -24.77 41.49 35.10
C PRO A 96 -23.69 42.25 35.88
N ASP A 97 -22.59 41.60 36.24
CA ASP A 97 -21.40 42.17 36.89
C ASP A 97 -20.41 42.83 35.91
N GLY A 98 -20.78 42.97 34.62
CA GLY A 98 -19.99 43.63 33.59
C GLY A 98 -18.89 42.77 32.97
N ARG A 99 -18.77 41.49 33.36
CA ARG A 99 -17.77 40.57 32.78
C ARG A 99 -18.25 40.03 31.44
N ARG A 100 -17.35 39.96 30.45
CA ARG A 100 -17.65 39.38 29.13
C ARG A 100 -17.14 37.95 29.10
N TRP A 101 -17.96 37.04 28.57
CA TRP A 101 -17.63 35.63 28.44
C TRP A 101 -17.66 35.22 26.98
N LYS A 102 -16.69 34.38 26.58
CA LYS A 102 -16.67 33.75 25.26
C LYS A 102 -16.58 32.23 25.46
N ARG A 103 -17.47 31.52 24.79
CA ARG A 103 -17.55 30.06 24.81
C ARG A 103 -16.62 29.49 23.73
N PHE A 104 -15.69 28.65 24.13
CA PHE A 104 -14.72 28.03 23.21
C PHE A 104 -15.05 26.55 23.02
N TYR A 105 -15.18 26.13 21.76
CA TYR A 105 -15.32 24.72 21.41
C TYR A 105 -13.94 24.12 21.10
N PHE A 106 -13.62 23.02 21.76
CA PHE A 106 -12.39 22.26 21.57
C PHE A 106 -12.70 20.99 20.75
N PRO A 107 -12.43 20.98 19.44
CA PRO A 107 -12.90 19.93 18.53
C PRO A 107 -12.33 18.54 18.85
N TYR A 108 -11.16 18.48 19.49
CA TYR A 108 -10.53 17.19 19.81
C TYR A 108 -11.07 16.55 21.10
N THR A 109 -11.38 17.37 22.12
CA THR A 109 -11.93 16.86 23.38
C THR A 109 -13.46 16.79 23.37
N GLY A 110 -14.11 17.43 22.38
CA GLY A 110 -15.56 17.59 22.32
C GLY A 110 -16.12 18.45 23.45
N LYS A 111 -15.25 19.12 24.21
CA LYS A 111 -15.64 19.96 25.34
C LYS A 111 -15.84 21.40 24.89
N THR A 112 -16.74 22.07 25.59
CA THR A 112 -16.95 23.49 25.46
C THR A 112 -16.58 24.13 26.79
N GLU A 113 -15.69 25.11 26.79
CA GLU A 113 -15.29 25.81 28.01
C GLU A 113 -15.67 27.29 27.92
N ASP A 114 -16.26 27.80 28.99
CA ASP A 114 -16.55 29.22 29.14
C ASP A 114 -15.33 29.88 29.79
N VAL A 115 -14.70 30.80 29.05
CA VAL A 115 -13.52 31.52 29.55
C VAL A 115 -13.95 32.95 29.89
N SER A 116 -13.76 33.31 31.15
CA SER A 116 -13.93 34.68 31.65
C SER A 116 -12.90 35.56 30.97
N VAL A 117 -13.33 36.61 30.27
CA VAL A 117 -12.45 37.65 29.74
C VAL A 117 -12.32 38.73 30.82
N PRO A 118 -11.20 38.81 31.57
CA PRO A 118 -11.04 39.85 32.58
C PRO A 118 -10.71 41.16 31.86
N GLY A 119 -11.60 42.15 31.99
CA GLY A 119 -11.35 43.57 31.69
C GLY A 119 -10.61 43.86 30.38
N THR A 120 -11.35 44.13 29.30
CA THR A 120 -10.84 44.79 28.08
C THR A 120 -9.63 44.18 27.36
N GLY A 121 -9.18 42.97 27.68
CA GLY A 121 -8.14 42.27 26.93
C GLY A 121 -8.59 40.86 26.63
N GLY A 122 -8.82 40.54 25.36
CA GLY A 122 -9.22 39.20 24.97
C GLY A 122 -8.04 38.23 24.89
N MET A 123 -7.91 37.51 23.78
CA MET A 123 -6.98 36.39 23.65
C MET A 123 -5.59 36.83 24.09
N ASN A 124 -5.05 36.29 25.19
CA ASN A 124 -3.68 36.59 25.61
C ASN A 124 -2.76 35.42 25.21
N ARG A 125 -1.44 35.65 25.27
CA ARG A 125 -0.45 34.63 24.87
C ARG A 125 -0.63 33.30 25.61
N GLU A 126 -0.98 33.33 26.89
CA GLU A 126 -1.21 32.13 27.70
C GLU A 126 -2.47 31.36 27.28
N ALA A 127 -3.54 32.05 26.88
CA ALA A 127 -4.74 31.44 26.32
C ALA A 127 -4.46 30.83 24.94
N PHE A 128 -3.66 31.54 24.11
CA PHE A 128 -3.20 31.02 22.82
C PHE A 128 -2.38 29.75 22.99
N ASP A 129 -1.39 29.74 23.89
CA ASP A 129 -0.54 28.57 24.12
C ASP A 129 -1.37 27.38 24.63
N ARG A 130 -2.35 27.60 25.52
CA ARG A 130 -3.29 26.54 25.95
C ARG A 130 -4.12 25.99 24.79
N TRP A 131 -4.69 26.85 23.95
CA TRP A 131 -5.42 26.41 22.77
C TRP A 131 -4.50 25.65 21.79
N LEU A 132 -3.29 26.15 21.55
CA LEU A 132 -2.30 25.52 20.69
C LEU A 132 -1.95 24.11 21.18
N THR A 133 -1.79 23.92 22.49
CA THR A 133 -1.53 22.58 23.08
C THR A 133 -2.72 21.61 22.94
N SER A 134 -3.93 22.12 22.71
CA SER A 134 -5.11 21.29 22.43
C SER A 134 -5.18 20.78 20.98
N LEU A 135 -4.36 21.35 20.08
CA LEU A 135 -4.29 20.96 18.68
C LEU A 135 -3.28 19.82 18.46
N PRO A 136 -3.40 19.05 17.36
CA PRO A 136 -2.42 18.04 16.98
C PRO A 136 -1.00 18.60 16.87
N LYS A 137 0.00 17.89 17.40
CA LYS A 137 1.40 18.35 17.47
C LYS A 137 1.98 18.67 16.09
N GLU A 138 1.47 18.06 15.04
CA GLU A 138 1.90 18.20 13.66
C GLU A 138 1.60 19.59 13.08
N ILE A 139 0.51 20.22 13.52
CA ILE A 139 0.10 21.55 13.03
C ILE A 139 0.49 22.69 13.97
N GLN A 140 0.86 22.37 15.22
CA GLN A 140 1.27 23.37 16.21
C GLN A 140 2.38 24.32 15.71
N PRO A 141 3.46 23.87 15.04
CA PRO A 141 4.51 24.77 14.57
C PRO A 141 4.02 25.76 13.51
N GLN A 142 3.13 25.32 12.61
CA GLN A 142 2.58 26.14 11.53
C GLN A 142 1.66 27.22 12.09
N ILE A 143 0.74 26.82 12.96
CA ILE A 143 -0.19 27.73 13.63
C ILE A 143 0.56 28.71 14.54
N LYS A 144 1.60 28.26 15.24
CA LYS A 144 2.45 29.14 16.06
C LYS A 144 3.18 30.17 15.22
N SER A 145 3.81 29.76 14.11
CA SER A 145 4.50 30.67 13.19
C SER A 145 3.53 31.69 12.57
N PHE A 146 2.33 31.25 12.20
CA PHE A 146 1.29 32.14 11.69
C PHE A 146 0.83 33.13 12.76
N ALA A 147 0.58 32.66 13.98
CA ALA A 147 0.19 33.50 15.10
C ALA A 147 1.23 34.55 15.47
N GLU A 148 2.51 34.18 15.54
CA GLU A 148 3.59 35.12 15.82
C GLU A 148 3.70 36.21 14.74
N THR A 149 3.51 35.83 13.46
CA THR A 149 3.48 36.78 12.33
C THR A 149 2.28 37.72 12.41
N GLU A 150 1.10 37.18 12.72
CA GLU A 150 -0.13 37.95 12.75
C GLU A 150 -0.19 38.90 13.95
N VAL A 151 0.31 38.47 15.11
CA VAL A 151 0.43 39.34 16.30
C VAL A 151 1.38 40.51 16.04
N VAL A 152 2.50 40.28 15.37
CA VAL A 152 3.41 41.36 14.96
C VAL A 152 2.71 42.31 13.98
N ARG A 153 1.96 41.77 13.01
CA ARG A 153 1.20 42.58 12.04
C ARG A 153 0.13 43.44 12.69
N GLN A 154 -0.45 42.97 13.79
CA GLN A 154 -1.47 43.68 14.57
C GLN A 154 -0.86 44.51 15.71
N HIS A 155 0.44 44.84 15.64
CA HIS A 155 1.13 45.67 16.63
C HIS A 155 1.06 45.13 18.08
N GLY A 156 1.00 43.81 18.24
CA GLY A 156 0.87 43.16 19.55
C GLY A 156 -0.58 43.03 20.03
N ASP A 157 -1.57 43.46 19.25
CA ASP A 157 -2.98 43.25 19.55
C ASP A 157 -3.37 41.79 19.23
N TRP A 158 -3.35 40.98 20.27
CA TRP A 158 -3.70 39.57 20.19
C TRP A 158 -5.18 39.34 19.87
N ASP A 159 -6.09 40.28 20.16
CA ASP A 159 -7.50 40.13 19.82
C ASP A 159 -7.73 40.24 18.32
N ALA A 160 -7.16 41.28 17.72
CA ALA A 160 -7.21 41.47 16.28
C ALA A 160 -6.46 40.38 15.51
N ALA A 161 -5.42 39.80 16.12
CA ALA A 161 -4.71 38.66 15.54
C ALA A 161 -5.54 37.37 15.65
N TRP A 162 -6.21 37.16 16.78
CA TRP A 162 -6.95 35.94 17.06
C TRP A 162 -8.11 35.67 16.11
N ASP A 163 -8.84 36.71 15.70
CA ASP A 163 -9.93 36.60 14.73
C ASP A 163 -9.47 36.02 13.37
N LYS A 164 -8.16 36.06 13.09
CA LYS A 164 -7.55 35.45 11.91
C LYS A 164 -6.87 34.12 12.21
N ILE A 165 -6.25 33.97 13.38
CA ILE A 165 -5.55 32.74 13.80
C ILE A 165 -6.52 31.58 14.03
N TYR A 166 -7.62 31.82 14.74
CA TYR A 166 -8.57 30.78 15.11
C TYR A 166 -9.22 30.05 13.92
N PRO A 167 -9.80 30.74 12.91
CA PRO A 167 -10.39 30.04 11.76
C PRO A 167 -9.36 29.28 10.94
N GLU A 168 -8.12 29.74 10.87
CA GLU A 168 -7.08 29.06 10.09
C GLU A 168 -6.58 27.79 10.81
N GLY A 169 -6.37 27.86 12.13
CA GLY A 169 -6.03 26.66 12.90
C GLY A 169 -7.15 25.62 12.93
N LEU A 170 -8.42 26.05 12.91
CA LEU A 170 -9.56 25.14 12.74
C LEU A 170 -9.56 24.47 11.36
N LYS A 171 -9.29 25.23 10.28
CA LYS A 171 -9.21 24.65 8.92
C LYS A 171 -8.09 23.62 8.81
N GLU A 172 -6.91 23.91 9.37
CA GLU A 172 -5.78 22.97 9.37
C GLU A 172 -6.09 21.72 10.22
N ALA A 173 -6.68 21.90 11.40
CA ALA A 173 -7.11 20.77 12.24
C ALA A 173 -8.18 19.90 11.56
N ASP A 174 -9.15 20.52 10.88
CA ASP A 174 -10.17 19.81 10.09
C ASP A 174 -9.56 19.10 8.88
N ALA A 175 -8.60 19.72 8.20
CA ALA A 175 -7.89 19.13 7.08
C ALA A 175 -7.07 17.91 7.52
N LEU A 176 -6.36 18.02 8.66
CA LEU A 176 -5.62 16.91 9.24
C LEU A 176 -6.56 15.80 9.74
N THR A 177 -7.69 16.16 10.34
CA THR A 177 -8.73 15.20 10.79
C THR A 177 -9.38 14.49 9.62
N LYS A 178 -9.65 15.19 8.51
CA LYS A 178 -10.18 14.60 7.28
C LYS A 178 -9.14 13.73 6.58
N ALA A 179 -7.87 14.14 6.60
CA ALA A 179 -6.77 13.33 6.11
C ALA A 179 -6.67 12.04 6.93
N THR A 180 -6.54 12.12 8.25
CA THR A 180 -6.45 10.95 9.15
C THR A 180 -7.69 10.07 9.12
N LYS A 181 -8.92 10.61 9.05
CA LYS A 181 -10.13 9.79 8.86
C LYS A 181 -10.17 9.09 7.51
N LYS A 182 -9.66 9.73 6.45
CA LYS A 182 -9.51 9.11 5.12
C LYS A 182 -8.42 8.04 5.12
N THR A 183 -7.41 8.13 5.99
CA THR A 183 -6.39 7.08 6.20
C THR A 183 -6.83 5.97 7.16
N ALA A 184 -7.77 6.25 8.08
CA ALA A 184 -8.19 5.31 9.13
C ALA A 184 -9.09 4.15 8.67
N THR A 185 -9.49 4.10 7.40
CA THR A 185 -10.22 2.94 6.86
C THR A 185 -9.54 2.47 5.59
N ILE A 186 -8.40 1.80 5.76
CA ILE A 186 -7.93 0.91 4.70
C ILE A 186 -9.08 -0.04 4.40
N LYS A 187 -9.46 -0.12 3.12
CA LYS A 187 -10.49 -1.06 2.72
C LYS A 187 -10.03 -2.50 3.06
N PRO A 188 -10.94 -3.39 3.50
CA PRO A 188 -10.59 -4.77 3.83
C PRO A 188 -9.81 -5.48 2.72
N GLU A 189 -10.08 -5.15 1.46
CA GLU A 189 -9.38 -5.71 0.29
C GLU A 189 -7.90 -5.35 0.28
N THR A 190 -7.53 -4.12 0.67
CA THR A 190 -6.12 -3.74 0.69
C THR A 190 -5.37 -4.37 1.84
N LYS A 191 -6.02 -4.57 2.99
CA LYS A 191 -5.44 -5.33 4.11
C LYS A 191 -5.23 -6.80 3.74
N ALA A 192 -6.21 -7.39 3.04
CA ALA A 192 -6.07 -8.74 2.49
C ALA A 192 -4.94 -8.81 1.44
N ALA A 193 -4.84 -7.82 0.54
CA ALA A 193 -3.76 -7.74 -0.44
C ALA A 193 -2.39 -7.65 0.24
N LEU A 194 -2.25 -6.83 1.29
CA LEU A 194 -1.00 -6.73 2.05
C LEU A 194 -0.63 -8.06 2.72
N ALA A 195 -1.60 -8.74 3.33
CA ALA A 195 -1.38 -10.05 3.95
C ALA A 195 -0.98 -11.11 2.91
N ILE A 196 -1.65 -11.14 1.76
CA ILE A 196 -1.30 -12.03 0.65
C ILE A 196 0.11 -11.71 0.14
N LEU A 197 0.45 -10.44 0.00
CA LEU A 197 1.78 -10.03 -0.44
C LEU A 197 2.85 -10.51 0.55
N GLN A 198 2.66 -10.24 1.84
CA GLN A 198 3.62 -10.65 2.87
C GLN A 198 3.80 -12.17 2.89
N ALA A 199 2.70 -12.94 2.83
CA ALA A 199 2.75 -14.40 2.75
C ALA A 199 3.40 -14.89 1.45
N SER A 200 3.16 -14.21 0.32
CA SER A 200 3.73 -14.59 -0.97
C SER A 200 5.23 -14.29 -1.03
N LEU A 201 5.71 -13.19 -0.44
CA LEU A 201 7.13 -12.82 -0.46
C LEU A 201 7.94 -13.65 0.56
N PHE A 202 7.41 -13.82 1.78
CA PHE A 202 8.18 -14.34 2.92
C PHE A 202 7.69 -15.66 3.49
N GLY A 203 6.58 -16.21 2.97
CA GLY A 203 5.96 -17.41 3.48
C GLY A 203 4.96 -17.12 4.59
N GLY A 204 4.19 -18.14 4.95
CA GLY A 204 3.11 -18.05 5.93
C GLY A 204 2.90 -19.36 6.68
N GLN A 205 1.66 -19.64 7.10
CA GLN A 205 1.25 -20.86 7.82
C GLN A 205 1.55 -22.15 7.04
N GLY A 206 2.81 -22.58 7.03
CA GLY A 206 3.28 -23.78 6.33
C GLY A 206 3.38 -23.65 4.81
N GLN A 207 3.18 -22.47 4.22
CA GLN A 207 3.42 -22.25 2.79
C GLN A 207 4.75 -21.50 2.57
N PRO A 208 5.64 -22.02 1.69
CA PRO A 208 6.90 -21.36 1.37
C PRO A 208 6.65 -20.06 0.60
N GLY A 209 7.39 -19.01 0.94
CA GLY A 209 7.35 -17.75 0.21
C GLY A 209 8.22 -17.75 -1.04
N LEU A 210 8.19 -16.63 -1.75
CA LEU A 210 9.08 -16.39 -2.89
C LEU A 210 10.53 -16.48 -2.43
N LYS A 211 10.87 -15.90 -1.28
CA LYS A 211 12.18 -15.98 -0.63
C LYS A 211 12.70 -17.41 -0.50
N ASP A 212 11.83 -18.36 -0.16
CA ASP A 212 12.18 -19.76 0.07
C ASP A 212 12.33 -20.53 -1.24
N THR A 213 11.65 -20.07 -2.29
CA THR A 213 11.66 -20.71 -3.61
C THR A 213 12.69 -20.11 -4.57
N LEU A 214 13.39 -19.02 -4.20
CA LEU A 214 14.41 -18.37 -5.04
C LEU A 214 15.56 -19.28 -5.49
N GLY A 215 15.75 -20.46 -4.87
CA GLY A 215 16.75 -21.44 -5.32
C GLY A 215 16.55 -21.87 -6.78
N VAL A 216 15.32 -21.80 -7.30
CA VAL A 216 15.05 -22.09 -8.73
C VAL A 216 15.72 -21.11 -9.68
N LEU A 217 16.10 -19.92 -9.20
CA LEU A 217 16.81 -18.92 -9.98
C LEU A 217 18.29 -19.22 -10.10
N ASP A 218 18.87 -20.13 -9.33
CA ASP A 218 20.29 -20.50 -9.48
C ASP A 218 20.50 -21.48 -10.65
N ASP A 219 19.47 -22.25 -11.02
CA ASP A 219 19.50 -23.17 -12.16
C ASP A 219 19.09 -22.48 -13.47
N ALA A 220 20.03 -22.39 -14.42
CA ALA A 220 19.78 -21.79 -15.74
C ALA A 220 18.72 -22.54 -16.55
N ALA A 221 18.66 -23.88 -16.44
CA ALA A 221 17.65 -24.67 -17.14
C ALA A 221 16.26 -24.42 -16.55
N GLY A 222 16.15 -24.38 -15.22
CA GLY A 222 14.93 -24.02 -14.52
C GLY A 222 14.43 -22.61 -14.84
N ARG A 223 15.32 -21.62 -14.88
CA ARG A 223 14.97 -20.26 -15.35
C ARG A 223 14.39 -20.29 -16.75
N HIS A 224 15.07 -20.94 -17.70
CA HIS A 224 14.59 -21.03 -19.09
C HIS A 224 13.22 -21.70 -19.19
N MET A 225 12.97 -22.77 -18.43
CA MET A 225 11.66 -23.42 -18.39
C MET A 225 10.56 -22.52 -17.84
N MET A 226 10.83 -21.74 -16.80
CA MET A 226 9.88 -20.76 -16.28
C MET A 226 9.59 -19.62 -17.27
N GLN A 227 10.61 -19.17 -18.01
CA GLN A 227 10.45 -18.19 -19.08
C GLN A 227 9.56 -18.72 -20.21
N LEU A 228 9.78 -19.97 -20.63
CA LEU A 228 8.92 -20.65 -21.61
C LEU A 228 7.49 -20.84 -21.12
N ALA A 229 7.30 -21.10 -19.82
CA ALA A 229 6.00 -21.17 -19.18
C ALA A 229 5.32 -19.79 -19.03
N GLY A 230 6.02 -18.68 -19.35
CA GLY A 230 5.48 -17.33 -19.27
C GLY A 230 5.54 -16.70 -17.87
N VAL A 231 6.28 -17.29 -16.94
CA VAL A 231 6.50 -16.70 -15.60
C VAL A 231 7.34 -15.43 -15.78
N GLY A 232 6.90 -14.32 -15.20
CA GLY A 232 7.58 -13.01 -15.34
C GLY A 232 7.10 -12.16 -16.52
N GLN A 233 6.30 -12.71 -17.45
CA GLN A 233 5.77 -11.92 -18.56
C GLN A 233 4.65 -10.99 -18.07
N THR A 234 4.97 -9.71 -17.91
CA THR A 234 3.94 -8.68 -17.79
C THR A 234 3.22 -8.56 -19.14
N PRO A 235 1.88 -8.65 -19.20
CA PRO A 235 1.16 -8.61 -20.47
C PRO A 235 1.30 -7.21 -21.06
N THR A 236 2.07 -7.10 -22.14
CA THR A 236 2.32 -5.84 -22.86
C THR A 236 1.20 -5.47 -23.85
N GLY A 237 0.00 -6.02 -23.67
CA GLY A 237 -1.16 -5.80 -24.55
C GLY A 237 -2.11 -4.71 -24.04
N ALA A 238 -2.32 -3.68 -24.86
CA ALA A 238 -3.26 -2.58 -24.64
C ALA A 238 -4.71 -3.07 -24.47
N GLY A 239 -5.15 -3.24 -23.23
CA GLY A 239 -6.49 -3.70 -22.89
C GLY A 239 -6.71 -3.84 -21.38
N SER A 240 -6.26 -2.85 -20.61
CA SER A 240 -6.30 -2.82 -19.15
C SER A 240 -7.71 -2.53 -18.61
N GLY A 241 -8.64 -3.48 -18.81
CA GLY A 241 -9.88 -3.55 -18.04
C GLY A 241 -9.66 -4.38 -16.78
N ALA A 242 -10.29 -4.00 -15.66
CA ALA A 242 -10.15 -4.66 -14.35
C ALA A 242 -10.49 -6.17 -14.36
N LEU A 243 -11.19 -6.67 -15.39
CA LEU A 243 -11.50 -8.08 -15.57
C LEU A 243 -10.43 -8.88 -16.37
N ALA A 244 -9.56 -8.21 -17.13
CA ALA A 244 -8.42 -8.86 -17.80
C ALA A 244 -7.30 -9.21 -16.80
N GLN A 245 -7.31 -8.64 -15.59
CA GLN A 245 -6.30 -8.87 -14.55
C GLN A 245 -6.60 -10.07 -13.64
N LEU A 246 -7.86 -10.50 -13.54
CA LEU A 246 -8.21 -11.82 -12.99
C LEU A 246 -7.89 -12.97 -13.98
N TYR A 247 -7.53 -12.62 -15.22
CA TYR A 247 -7.20 -13.54 -16.31
C TYR A 247 -5.76 -14.08 -16.29
N HIS A 248 -4.94 -13.73 -15.30
CA HIS A 248 -3.65 -14.41 -15.07
C HIS A 248 -3.79 -15.85 -14.54
N ILE A 249 -5.01 -16.28 -14.21
CA ILE A 249 -5.32 -17.70 -13.96
C ILE A 249 -5.60 -18.45 -15.27
N THR A 250 -5.93 -17.75 -16.36
CA THR A 250 -6.18 -18.35 -17.67
C THR A 250 -4.87 -18.48 -18.43
N VAL A 251 -4.00 -19.32 -17.89
CA VAL A 251 -2.87 -19.90 -18.59
C VAL A 251 -3.41 -20.42 -19.93
N GLY A 252 -2.98 -19.83 -21.05
CA GLY A 252 -3.45 -20.26 -22.38
C GLY A 252 -3.27 -21.76 -22.54
N VAL A 253 -4.12 -22.43 -23.32
CA VAL A 253 -4.17 -23.91 -23.40
C VAL A 253 -2.79 -24.55 -23.72
N GLY A 254 -1.87 -23.80 -24.34
CA GLY A 254 -0.48 -24.21 -24.53
C GLY A 254 0.45 -24.01 -23.31
N GLN A 255 0.25 -22.98 -22.50
CA GLN A 255 1.04 -22.71 -21.29
C GLN A 255 0.67 -23.64 -20.12
N SER A 256 -0.56 -24.15 -20.06
CA SER A 256 -0.99 -25.04 -18.96
C SER A 256 -0.30 -26.40 -19.04
N ALA A 257 -0.08 -26.89 -20.27
CA ALA A 257 0.73 -28.07 -20.53
C ALA A 257 2.22 -27.87 -20.16
N LEU A 258 2.77 -26.66 -20.33
CA LEU A 258 4.14 -26.33 -19.92
C LEU A 258 4.27 -26.17 -18.41
N HIS A 259 3.27 -25.57 -17.74
CA HIS A 259 3.21 -25.49 -16.29
C HIS A 259 3.22 -26.86 -15.62
N ALA A 260 2.54 -27.86 -16.20
CA ALA A 260 2.55 -29.23 -15.71
C ALA A 260 3.94 -29.91 -15.80
N ARG A 261 4.85 -29.39 -16.62
CA ARG A 261 6.23 -29.90 -16.78
C ARG A 261 7.24 -29.22 -15.85
N LEU A 262 6.86 -28.15 -15.17
CA LEU A 262 7.72 -27.49 -14.19
C LEU A 262 7.94 -28.41 -12.99
N SER A 263 9.13 -28.36 -12.40
CA SER A 263 9.41 -29.05 -11.14
C SER A 263 8.51 -28.51 -10.01
N PRO A 264 8.29 -29.27 -8.92
CA PRO A 264 7.47 -28.78 -7.80
C PRO A 264 7.95 -27.43 -7.23
N GLU A 265 9.26 -27.21 -7.17
CA GLU A 265 9.85 -25.95 -6.72
C GLU A 265 9.59 -24.80 -7.70
N GLN A 266 9.71 -25.05 -9.02
CA GLN A 266 9.41 -24.07 -10.06
C GLN A 266 7.91 -23.70 -10.07
N GLN A 267 7.03 -24.68 -9.85
CA GLN A 267 5.59 -24.44 -9.71
C GLN A 267 5.28 -23.59 -8.48
N ALA A 268 5.91 -23.90 -7.33
CA ALA A 268 5.77 -23.12 -6.11
C ALA A 268 6.25 -21.68 -6.31
N TYR A 269 7.43 -21.50 -6.91
CA TYR A 269 7.95 -20.18 -7.27
C TYR A 269 6.99 -19.40 -8.17
N ALA A 270 6.53 -20.00 -9.28
CA ALA A 270 5.62 -19.35 -10.22
C ALA A 270 4.29 -18.95 -9.56
N MET A 271 3.77 -19.80 -8.68
CA MET A 271 2.55 -19.51 -7.92
C MET A 271 2.75 -18.32 -6.98
N GLN A 272 3.83 -18.31 -6.20
CA GLN A 272 4.11 -17.20 -5.26
C GLN A 272 4.41 -15.89 -6.00
N PHE A 273 5.11 -15.97 -7.14
CA PHE A 273 5.39 -14.81 -7.98
C PHE A 273 4.08 -14.17 -8.50
N ASN A 274 3.17 -14.99 -9.05
CA ASN A 274 1.88 -14.51 -9.54
C ASN A 274 0.96 -13.98 -8.42
N ARG A 275 0.99 -14.61 -7.25
CA ARG A 275 0.28 -14.08 -6.06
C ARG A 275 0.85 -12.73 -5.62
N ALA A 276 2.18 -12.57 -5.63
CA ALA A 276 2.83 -11.31 -5.29
C ALA A 276 2.45 -10.19 -6.26
N ILE A 277 2.45 -10.44 -7.58
CA ILE A 277 1.98 -9.46 -8.59
C ILE A 277 0.54 -9.04 -8.30
N SER A 278 -0.35 -10.02 -8.10
CA SER A 278 -1.77 -9.76 -7.86
C SER A 278 -1.97 -8.93 -6.58
N ALA A 279 -1.19 -9.23 -5.55
CA ALA A 279 -1.24 -8.52 -4.29
C ALA A 279 -0.72 -7.08 -4.40
N ILE A 280 0.38 -6.84 -5.14
CA ILE A 280 0.89 -5.48 -5.43
C ILE A 280 -0.17 -4.65 -6.17
N GLN A 281 -0.88 -5.22 -7.14
CA GLN A 281 -1.96 -4.53 -7.84
C GLN A 281 -3.10 -4.14 -6.87
N GLY A 282 -3.38 -4.99 -5.89
CA GLY A 282 -4.34 -4.72 -4.81
C GLY A 282 -3.93 -3.56 -3.89
N LEU A 283 -2.65 -3.19 -3.82
CA LEU A 283 -2.15 -2.08 -2.99
C LEU A 283 -2.40 -0.69 -3.57
N ARG A 284 -3.02 -0.59 -4.75
CA ARG A 284 -3.36 0.68 -5.42
C ARG A 284 -4.00 1.73 -4.48
N PRO A 285 -4.91 1.40 -3.55
CA PRO A 285 -5.51 2.40 -2.67
C PRO A 285 -4.55 3.05 -1.66
N ILE A 286 -3.44 2.39 -1.31
CA ILE A 286 -2.46 2.89 -0.32
C ILE A 286 -1.30 3.62 -1.00
N LEU A 287 -0.94 3.23 -2.22
CA LEU A 287 0.22 3.78 -2.96
C LEU A 287 0.01 5.20 -3.55
N GLY A 288 -1.07 5.90 -3.20
CA GLY A 288 -1.26 7.33 -3.48
C GLY A 288 -2.11 7.68 -4.71
N ASN A 289 -1.92 8.88 -5.28
CA ASN A 289 -2.73 9.46 -6.37
C ASN A 289 -2.63 8.66 -7.68
N PHE A 290 -3.78 8.37 -8.30
CA PHE A 290 -3.96 7.48 -9.47
C PHE A 290 -2.83 7.41 -10.52
N ARG A 291 -2.16 8.53 -10.86
CA ARG A 291 -1.05 8.55 -11.84
C ARG A 291 0.30 8.14 -11.27
N SER A 292 0.65 8.55 -10.05
CA SER A 292 1.87 8.10 -9.38
C SER A 292 1.77 6.63 -8.99
N THR A 293 0.55 6.18 -8.67
CA THR A 293 0.27 4.80 -8.25
C THR A 293 0.56 3.78 -9.33
N GLU A 294 0.21 4.06 -10.59
CA GLU A 294 0.43 3.12 -11.69
C GLU A 294 1.94 2.94 -11.98
N ALA A 295 2.70 4.04 -12.00
CA ALA A 295 4.14 3.98 -12.17
C ALA A 295 4.84 3.26 -11.00
N THR A 296 4.39 3.50 -9.76
CA THR A 296 4.91 2.79 -8.58
C THR A 296 4.55 1.30 -8.60
N ILE A 297 3.32 0.93 -8.98
CA ILE A 297 2.91 -0.47 -9.12
C ILE A 297 3.75 -1.17 -10.18
N GLN A 298 3.91 -0.55 -11.35
CA GLN A 298 4.71 -1.11 -12.43
C GLN A 298 6.18 -1.26 -12.02
N ARG A 299 6.74 -0.27 -11.31
CA ARG A 299 8.08 -0.38 -10.71
C ARG A 299 8.15 -1.55 -9.73
N LEU A 300 7.24 -1.65 -8.76
CA LEU A 300 7.24 -2.73 -7.77
C LEU A 300 7.14 -4.12 -8.43
N ILE A 301 6.33 -4.25 -9.48
CA ILE A 301 6.23 -5.48 -10.27
C ILE A 301 7.54 -5.78 -11.00
N ALA A 302 8.18 -4.77 -11.61
CA ALA A 302 9.46 -4.92 -12.30
C ALA A 302 10.63 -5.24 -11.34
N GLU A 303 10.54 -4.79 -10.09
CA GLU A 303 11.49 -5.06 -9.02
C GLU A 303 11.25 -6.43 -8.35
N LEU A 304 10.17 -7.15 -8.67
CA LEU A 304 10.05 -8.55 -8.26
C LEU A 304 11.14 -9.39 -8.95
N PRO A 305 11.61 -10.47 -8.31
CA PRO A 305 12.75 -11.25 -8.79
C PRO A 305 12.40 -12.13 -9.99
N ASP A 306 12.02 -11.53 -11.13
CA ASP A 306 11.60 -12.16 -12.38
C ASP A 306 12.68 -13.12 -12.94
N PRO A 307 12.34 -14.36 -13.35
CA PRO A 307 13.29 -15.31 -13.90
C PRO A 307 13.94 -14.87 -15.23
N GLN A 308 13.41 -13.86 -15.92
CA GLN A 308 14.02 -13.24 -17.11
C GLN A 308 15.15 -12.28 -16.74
N ASN A 309 14.95 -11.51 -15.68
CA ASN A 309 15.77 -10.37 -15.33
C ASN A 309 16.59 -10.58 -14.05
N THR A 310 16.46 -11.74 -13.41
CA THR A 310 17.13 -12.07 -12.15
C THR A 310 17.96 -13.32 -12.35
N SER A 311 19.27 -13.13 -12.28
CA SER A 311 20.27 -14.12 -12.68
C SER A 311 20.59 -15.14 -11.59
N SER A 312 20.32 -14.79 -10.33
CA SER A 312 20.69 -15.60 -9.16
C SER A 312 19.75 -15.37 -7.98
N ARG A 313 19.76 -16.31 -7.04
CA ARG A 313 19.06 -16.20 -5.75
C ARG A 313 19.48 -14.96 -4.96
N ASN A 314 20.77 -14.63 -4.94
CA ASN A 314 21.29 -13.49 -4.19
C ASN A 314 20.74 -12.15 -4.73
N GLU A 315 20.70 -12.01 -6.06
CA GLU A 315 20.06 -10.86 -6.70
C GLU A 315 18.55 -10.82 -6.37
N GLY A 316 17.89 -11.98 -6.39
CA GLY A 316 16.48 -12.08 -6.03
C GLY A 316 16.18 -11.67 -4.59
N LEU A 317 17.06 -11.99 -3.64
CA LEU A 317 16.94 -11.56 -2.24
C LEU A 317 17.10 -10.04 -2.09
N GLN A 318 18.01 -9.43 -2.86
CA GLN A 318 18.20 -7.97 -2.85
C GLN A 318 16.97 -7.25 -3.40
N LYS A 319 16.41 -7.74 -4.50
CA LYS A 319 15.16 -7.27 -5.10
C LYS A 319 13.97 -7.36 -4.12
N LEU A 320 13.81 -8.50 -3.45
CA LEU A 320 12.79 -8.68 -2.41
C LEU A 320 12.93 -7.67 -1.26
N ALA A 321 14.16 -7.44 -0.78
CA ALA A 321 14.41 -6.46 0.28
C ALA A 321 14.08 -5.02 -0.15
N LEU A 322 14.31 -4.69 -1.43
CA LEU A 322 13.95 -3.39 -1.99
C LEU A 322 12.43 -3.20 -2.03
N VAL A 323 11.70 -4.18 -2.58
CA VAL A 323 10.22 -4.18 -2.63
C VAL A 323 9.63 -4.04 -1.24
N GLU A 324 10.13 -4.80 -0.26
CA GLU A 324 9.67 -4.71 1.13
C GLU A 324 9.90 -3.33 1.74
N ARG A 325 11.08 -2.75 1.53
CA ARG A 325 11.41 -1.40 2.03
C ARG A 325 10.47 -0.35 1.44
N GLU A 326 10.18 -0.42 0.14
CA GLU A 326 9.25 0.51 -0.51
C GLU A 326 7.83 0.37 0.03
N ILE A 327 7.33 -0.87 0.21
CA ILE A 327 6.00 -1.12 0.78
C ILE A 327 5.92 -0.59 2.21
N ARG A 328 6.92 -0.85 3.06
CA ARG A 328 6.96 -0.32 4.43
C ARG A 328 6.99 1.20 4.45
N THR A 329 7.74 1.83 3.54
CA THR A 329 7.80 3.29 3.41
C THR A 329 6.43 3.85 3.01
N ALA A 330 5.75 3.21 2.06
CA ALA A 330 4.40 3.59 1.66
C ALA A 330 3.38 3.44 2.80
N LEU A 331 3.42 2.31 3.53
CA LEU A 331 2.57 2.08 4.71
C LEU A 331 2.82 3.12 5.81
N ALA A 332 4.09 3.37 6.15
CA ALA A 332 4.46 4.37 7.14
C ALA A 332 3.99 5.78 6.73
N SER A 333 4.11 6.14 5.44
CA SER A 333 3.59 7.41 4.92
C SER A 333 2.07 7.52 4.99
N ALA A 334 1.38 6.37 4.96
CA ALA A 334 -0.05 6.27 5.19
C ALA A 334 -0.40 6.11 6.69
N GLY A 335 0.57 6.17 7.59
CA GLY A 335 0.33 5.97 9.03
C GLY A 335 -0.13 4.55 9.38
N LEU A 336 0.40 3.55 8.67
CA LEU A 336 0.04 2.14 8.81
C LEU A 336 1.25 1.28 9.19
N ASP A 337 1.03 0.29 10.05
CA ASP A 337 2.02 -0.73 10.40
C ASP A 337 2.19 -1.74 9.24
N PRO A 338 3.18 -2.65 9.30
CA PRO A 338 3.37 -3.69 8.28
C PRO A 338 2.18 -4.62 8.06
N GLN A 339 1.21 -4.66 8.98
CA GLN A 339 -0.02 -5.45 8.92
C GLN A 339 -1.22 -4.62 8.41
N GLY A 340 -1.00 -3.35 8.05
CA GLY A 340 -2.05 -2.44 7.59
C GLY A 340 -2.99 -1.99 8.71
N ASN A 341 -2.56 -2.02 9.97
CA ASN A 341 -3.28 -1.37 11.05
C ASN A 341 -2.80 0.07 11.20
N PRO A 342 -3.66 1.01 11.59
CA PRO A 342 -3.24 2.37 11.91
C PRO A 342 -2.14 2.35 12.97
N ILE A 343 -1.01 3.01 12.70
CA ILE A 343 -0.03 3.34 13.72
C ILE A 343 -0.70 4.38 14.61
N THR A 344 -1.25 3.95 15.74
CA THR A 344 -1.59 4.88 16.81
C THR A 344 -0.30 5.60 17.19
N PRO A 345 -0.25 6.94 17.13
CA PRO A 345 0.84 7.69 17.72
C PRO A 345 0.71 7.51 19.23
N THR A 346 1.20 6.39 19.76
CA THR A 346 1.56 6.29 21.16
C THR A 346 2.57 7.41 21.36
N GLY A 347 2.23 8.38 22.21
CA GLY A 347 3.07 9.56 22.52
C GLY A 347 4.43 9.24 23.15
N GLU A 348 4.85 7.98 23.08
CA GLU A 348 6.20 7.52 23.34
C GLU A 348 6.92 7.44 22.00
N THR A 349 7.63 8.52 21.67
CA THR A 349 8.86 8.39 20.89
C THR A 349 9.63 7.20 21.47
N PRO A 350 9.97 6.15 20.69
CA PRO A 350 10.94 5.19 21.18
C PRO A 350 12.19 6.00 21.43
N ALA A 351 12.50 6.22 22.71
CA ALA A 351 13.79 6.73 23.11
C ALA A 351 14.79 5.77 22.47
N THR A 352 15.44 6.24 21.42
CA THR A 352 16.66 5.59 20.95
C THR A 352 17.66 5.88 22.05
N SER A 353 17.64 5.08 23.11
CA SER A 353 18.73 4.96 24.05
C SER A 353 19.87 4.27 23.31
N VAL A 354 20.46 5.01 22.37
CA VAL A 354 21.87 4.88 22.10
C VAL A 354 22.53 5.41 23.38
N THR A 355 22.68 4.53 24.37
CA THR A 355 23.78 4.67 25.30
C THR A 355 25.03 4.56 24.43
N PRO A 356 25.83 5.62 24.27
CA PRO A 356 27.15 5.44 23.67
C PRO A 356 27.90 4.54 24.64
N ALA A 357 28.28 3.34 24.19
CA ALA A 357 29.31 2.59 24.87
C ALA A 357 30.51 3.51 25.00
N ALA A 358 30.86 3.86 26.24
CA ALA A 358 32.04 4.65 26.54
C ALA A 358 33.25 3.96 25.89
N PRO A 359 34.07 4.66 25.09
CA PRO A 359 35.38 4.14 24.77
C PRO A 359 36.15 4.02 26.09
N SER A 360 36.65 2.81 26.38
CA SER A 360 37.60 2.58 27.45
C SER A 360 38.85 3.43 27.22
N ALA A 361 38.84 4.66 27.71
CA ALA A 361 39.96 5.57 27.66
C ALA A 361 40.92 5.22 28.81
N THR A 362 42.07 4.66 28.43
CA THR A 362 43.26 4.62 29.28
C THR A 362 43.59 6.06 29.70
N SER A 363 43.42 6.36 30.98
CA SER A 363 43.68 7.67 31.57
C SER A 363 45.17 8.00 31.46
N THR A 364 45.53 8.80 30.47
CA THR A 364 46.77 9.59 30.51
C THR A 364 46.47 10.84 31.33
N PRO A 365 47.27 11.19 32.36
CA PRO A 365 46.99 12.35 33.19
C PRO A 365 47.01 13.62 32.33
N ALA A 366 45.96 14.44 32.48
CA ALA A 366 45.84 15.72 31.80
C ALA A 366 47.05 16.60 32.18
N PRO A 367 47.71 17.28 31.23
CA PRO A 367 48.74 18.25 31.55
C PRO A 367 48.12 19.36 32.42
N PRO A 368 48.87 19.89 33.39
CA PRO A 368 48.40 20.97 34.24
C PRO A 368 47.96 22.17 33.37
N PRO A 369 46.93 22.92 33.79
CA PRO A 369 46.48 24.09 33.06
C PRO A 369 47.66 25.06 32.89
N MET A 370 47.98 25.36 31.64
CA MET A 370 49.02 26.32 31.28
C MET A 370 48.64 27.69 31.85
N SER A 371 49.58 28.38 32.49
CA SER A 371 49.34 29.74 32.98
C SER A 371 49.03 30.67 31.80
N PHE A 372 48.23 31.71 32.04
CA PHE A 372 47.88 32.67 31.00
C PHE A 372 49.12 33.35 30.39
N ASP A 373 50.16 33.58 31.20
CA ASP A 373 51.44 34.15 30.76
C ASP A 373 52.21 33.20 29.83
N ASP A 374 52.20 31.90 30.12
CA ASP A 374 52.80 30.88 29.25
C ASP A 374 52.05 30.76 27.92
N PHE A 375 50.71 30.86 27.95
CA PHE A 375 49.89 30.89 26.75
C PHE A 375 50.21 32.12 25.87
N LEU A 376 50.35 33.30 26.48
CA LEU A 376 50.69 34.51 25.75
C LEU A 376 52.10 34.43 25.14
N ASN A 377 53.09 33.93 25.89
CA ASN A 377 54.44 33.74 25.38
C ASN A 377 54.51 32.67 24.28
N GLN A 378 53.72 31.59 24.38
CA GLN A 378 53.64 30.57 23.34
C GLN A 378 53.00 31.09 22.06
N LYS A 379 51.97 31.95 22.17
CA LYS A 379 51.21 32.41 21.00
C LYS A 379 51.79 33.65 20.32
N PHE A 380 52.47 34.51 21.08
CA PHE A 380 52.92 35.83 20.58
C PHE A 380 54.44 36.04 20.67
N GLY A 381 55.18 35.09 21.26
CA GLY A 381 56.61 35.23 21.51
C GLY A 381 56.91 36.18 22.67
N PRO A 382 58.12 36.14 23.25
CA PRO A 382 58.50 37.03 24.34
C PRO A 382 58.48 38.49 23.87
N ALA A 383 57.83 39.35 24.67
CA ALA A 383 57.77 40.77 24.39
C ALA A 383 59.19 41.37 24.26
N PRO A 384 59.54 42.03 23.14
CA PRO A 384 60.85 42.61 22.94
C PRO A 384 60.96 43.88 23.78
N GLY A 385 61.46 43.79 25.01
CA GLY A 385 61.67 45.01 25.81
C GLY A 385 61.82 44.82 27.31
N ALA A 386 62.72 43.95 27.75
CA ALA A 386 63.25 43.99 29.11
C ALA A 386 64.69 43.49 29.12
N ARG A 387 65.60 44.30 28.57
CA ARG A 387 67.00 44.31 29.04
C ARG A 387 67.12 45.47 30.02
N GLN A 388 67.77 45.16 31.14
CA GLN A 388 68.12 46.06 32.23
C GLN A 388 68.75 47.36 31.73
#